data_AF-A0A4Y9II10-F1
#
_entry.id   AF-A0A4Y9II10-F1
#
_cell.length_a   1.000
_cell.length_b   1.000
_cell.length_c   1.000
_cell.angle_alpha   90.00
_cell.angle_beta   90.00
_cell.angle_gamma   90.00
#
_symmetry.space_group_name_H-M   'P 1'
#
loop_
_entity.id
_entity.type
_entity.pdbx_description
1 polymer ?
#
loop_
_entity_poly.entity_id
_entity_poly.type
_entity_poly.pdbx_seq_one_letter_code
_entity_poly.pdbx_strand_id
1 'polypeptide(L)' 'MMKENVYTLFVGFRKLGEFKSILEAKKFAQSSNLAGAFNLLGENYRDSWYVFKSETKDDEN' A
#
# COMPACT_ATOMS: atom_id res chain seq x y z
N MET A 1 20.92 -5.25 -18.18
CA MET A 1 20.22 -4.15 -17.49
C MET A 1 19.18 -4.80 -16.57
N MET A 2 19.41 -4.84 -15.26
CA MET A 2 18.40 -5.38 -14.34
C MET A 2 17.24 -4.40 -14.32
N LYS A 3 16.04 -4.86 -14.66
CA LYS A 3 14.82 -4.08 -14.54
C LYS A 3 14.64 -3.83 -13.04
N GLU A 4 14.58 -2.56 -12.62
CA GLU A 4 14.34 -2.26 -11.22
C GLU A 4 12.95 -2.77 -10.85
N ASN A 5 12.87 -3.63 -9.83
CA ASN A 5 11.60 -4.14 -9.33
C ASN A 5 10.83 -2.98 -8.67
N VAL A 6 9.88 -2.42 -9.42
CA VAL A 6 8.98 -1.37 -8.93
C VAL A 6 7.74 -2.03 -8.37
N TYR A 7 7.33 -1.60 -7.18
CA TYR A 7 6.12 -2.02 -6.52
C TYR A 7 5.10 -0.88 -6.53
N THR A 8 3.95 -1.08 -7.15
CA THR A 8 2.87 -0.10 -7.21
C THR A 8 1.85 -0.39 -6.11
N LEU A 9 1.64 0.58 -5.23
CA LEU A 9 0.67 0.50 -4.14
C LEU A 9 -0.65 1.15 -4.56
N PHE A 10 -1.76 0.51 -4.21
CA PHE A 10 -3.12 1.01 -4.39
C PHE A 10 -3.91 0.91 -3.09
N VAL A 11 -4.94 1.74 -2.97
CA VAL A 11 -6.08 1.53 -2.06
C VAL A 11 -7.37 1.57 -2.88
N GLY A 12 -8.16 0.50 -2.85
CA GLY A 12 -9.20 0.25 -3.84
C GLY A 12 -8.62 0.37 -5.26
N PHE A 13 -9.16 1.28 -6.06
CA PHE A 13 -8.69 1.59 -7.42
C PHE A 13 -7.71 2.76 -7.48
N ARG A 14 -7.44 3.46 -6.36
CA ARG A 14 -6.58 4.64 -6.32
C ARG A 14 -5.11 4.23 -6.17
N LYS A 15 -4.27 4.60 -7.15
CA LYS A 15 -2.81 4.47 -7.04
C LYS A 15 -2.28 5.44 -5.97
N LEU A 16 -1.52 4.91 -5.01
CA LEU A 16 -0.89 5.67 -3.93
C LEU A 16 0.56 6.03 -4.24
N GLY A 17 1.27 5.18 -4.98
CA GLY A 17 2.65 5.43 -5.34
C GLY A 17 3.36 4.23 -5.96
N GLU A 18 4.60 4.46 -6.37
CA GLU A 18 5.55 3.45 -6.83
C GLU A 18 6.76 3.47 -5.89
N PHE A 19 7.21 2.28 -5.50
CA PHE A 19 8.24 2.10 -4.49
C PHE A 19 9.33 1.15 -4.99
N LYS A 20 10.56 1.33 -4.52
CA LYS A 20 11.69 0.46 -4.88
C LYS A 20 11.75 -0.80 -4.03
N SER A 21 10.96 -0.86 -2.95
CA SER A 21 10.87 -2.03 -2.09
C SER A 21 9.48 -2.24 -1.51
N ILE A 22 9.16 -3.50 -1.21
CA ILE A 22 7.92 -3.88 -0.50
C ILE A 22 7.84 -3.19 0.87
N LEU A 23 8.96 -3.12 1.58
CA LEU A 23 9.02 -2.53 2.93
C LEU A 23 8.64 -1.04 2.91
N GLU A 24 9.15 -0.29 1.95
CA GLU A 24 8.83 1.13 1.79
C GLU A 24 7.36 1.34 1.47
N ALA A 25 6.80 0.56 0.54
CA ALA A 25 5.37 0.60 0.21
C ALA A 25 4.49 0.30 1.42
N LYS A 26 4.84 -0.71 2.23
CA LYS A 26 4.09 -1.08 3.44
C LYS A 26 4.18 0.00 4.53
N LYS A 27 5.35 0.59 4.74
CA LYS A 27 5.52 1.72 5.66
C LYS A 27 4.66 2.91 5.24
N PHE A 28 4.65 3.22 3.94
CA PHE A 28 3.80 4.28 3.39
C PHE A 28 2.31 4.00 3.62
N ALA A 29 1.86 2.76 3.35
CA ALA A 29 0.47 2.36 3.57
C ALA A 29 0.06 2.54 5.05
N GLN A 30 0.91 2.10 5.98
CA GLN A 30 0.67 2.24 7.42
C GLN A 30 0.65 3.72 7.87
N SER A 31 1.50 4.58 7.30
CA SER A 31 1.52 6.01 7.64
C SER A 31 0.42 6.82 6.97
N SER A 32 -0.29 6.25 5.98
CA SER A 32 -1.25 7.00 5.15
C SER A 32 -2.56 7.37 5.86
N ASN A 33 -2.87 6.72 7.00
CA ASN A 33 -4.15 6.84 7.70
C ASN A 33 -5.37 6.53 6.82
N LEU A 34 -5.21 5.68 5.81
CA LEU A 34 -6.28 5.28 4.89
C LEU A 34 -6.85 3.92 5.28
N ALA A 35 -8.17 3.83 5.29
CA ALA A 35 -8.89 2.56 5.35
C ALA A 35 -9.21 2.04 3.93
N GLY A 36 -9.43 0.73 3.82
CA GLY A 36 -9.86 0.07 2.60
C GLY A 36 -8.95 -1.07 2.16
N ALA A 37 -9.21 -1.58 0.96
CA ALA A 37 -8.46 -2.69 0.36
C ALA A 37 -7.15 -2.20 -0.27
N PHE A 38 -6.03 -2.47 0.38
CA PHE A 38 -4.71 -2.21 -0.17
C PHE A 38 -4.27 -3.34 -1.10
N ASN A 39 -3.61 -2.97 -2.20
CA ASN A 39 -2.99 -3.90 -3.13
C ASN A 39 -1.57 -3.43 -3.44
N LEU A 40 -0.61 -4.34 -3.40
CA LEU A 40 0.78 -4.09 -3.78
C LEU A 40 1.17 -5.01 -4.92
N LEU A 41 1.51 -4.43 -6.07
CA LEU A 41 1.78 -5.15 -7.31
C LEU A 41 3.23 -4.90 -7.74
N GLY A 42 3.99 -5.96 -8.01
CA GLY A 42 5.33 -5.90 -8.57
C GLY A 42 5.56 -7.01 -9.59
N GLU A 43 6.76 -7.08 -10.16
CA GLU A 43 7.12 -8.17 -11.07
C GLU A 43 7.10 -9.52 -10.32
N ASN A 44 6.16 -10.40 -10.69
CA ASN A 44 5.90 -11.68 -10.03
C ASN A 44 5.58 -11.58 -8.52
N TYR A 45 5.15 -10.41 -8.05
CA TYR A 45 4.75 -10.20 -6.65
C TYR A 45 3.37 -9.57 -6.58
N ARG A 46 2.51 -10.13 -5.74
CA ARG A 46 1.18 -9.60 -5.44
C ARG A 46 0.88 -9.82 -3.97
N ASP A 47 0.48 -8.76 -3.29
CA ASP A 47 0.00 -8.79 -1.92
C ASP A 47 -1.24 -7.92 -1.79
N SER A 48 -2.14 -8.28 -0.88
CA SER A 48 -3.41 -7.57 -0.69
C SER A 48 -3.88 -7.72 0.76
N TRP A 49 -4.29 -6.62 1.38
CA TRP A 49 -4.80 -6.60 2.75
C TRP A 49 -5.87 -5.53 2.91
N TYR A 50 -6.74 -5.68 3.89
CA TYR A 50 -7.77 -4.70 4.21
C TYR A 50 -7.42 -3.99 5.51
N VAL A 51 -7.58 -2.67 5.52
CA VAL A 51 -7.48 -1.84 6.74
C VAL A 51 -8.89 -1.36 7.08
N PHE A 52 -9.39 -1.70 8.26
CA PHE A 52 -10.69 -1.23 8.73
C PHE A 52 -10.61 0.23 9.20
N LYS A 53 -11.73 0.97 9.07
CA LYS A 53 -11.80 2.37 9.53
C LYS A 53 -11.48 2.50 11.03
N SER A 54 -11.88 1.51 11.84
CA SER A 54 -11.56 1.46 13.27
C SER A 54 -10.07 1.34 13.58
N GLU A 55 -9.22 1.02 12.60
CA GLU A 55 -7.77 0.94 12.75
C GLU A 55 -7.06 2.21 12.28
N THR A 56 -7.79 3.15 11.66
CA THR A 56 -7.26 4.48 11.32
C THR A 56 -7.33 5.38 12.54
N LYS A 57 -6.37 6.30 12.69
CA LYS A 57 -6.19 7.19 13.85
C LYS A 57 -7.28 8.26 13.98
N ASP A 58 -8.37 8.11 13.26
CA ASP A 58 -9.57 8.92 13.41
C ASP A 58 -10.45 8.25 14.47
N ASP A 59 -9.93 8.18 15.71
CA ASP A 59 -10.76 8.00 16.89
C ASP A 59 -11.68 9.23 16.93
N GLU A 60 -12.96 9.01 16.62
CA GLU A 60 -14.02 10.01 16.72
C GLU A 60 -14.00 10.62 18.14
N ASN A 61 -13.72 11.92 18.21
CA ASN A 61 -14.09 12.75 19.35
C ASN A 61 -15.57 13.13 19.28
#